data_AF-A0A5C6FR05-F1
#
_entry.id   AF-A0A5C6FR05-F1
#
_cell.length_a   1.000
_cell.length_b   1.000
_cell.length_c   1.000
_cell.angle_alpha   90.00
_cell.angle_beta   90.00
_cell.angle_gamma   90.00
#
_symmetry.space_group_name_H-M   'P 1'
#
loop_
_entity.id
_entity.type
_entity.pdbx_description
1 polymer ?
#
loop_
_entity_poly.entity_id
_entity_poly.type
_entity_poly.pdbx_seq_one_letter_code
_entity_poly.pdbx_strand_id
1 'polypeptide(L)'
;MCRLLTKHAAMTAIAMVVALAGSFAVAAESGIPWQSNLKQAHAEASRDGKLLLLHFYGDNCPWCDRLEAGAFQNGAVAAAITSKYVPVKIHVGKDPAIAKMFQVKSLPTDVVVTLKGEKLSHKVSPQDPRQYVAMLNTAAASAGPAAEPQTMMAASQPAPTPSPAPAATPEPAPVVSTVAGQTNNQFALPKAAIAPGGVQATAAGARTDAMTLDMPAQIAVPPTTNQPAAASPQTPAVPPAATDAEADVAAAAPAVAPSDDLPPLALEGYCAVSINEDYAWVEGKPEHGVLHLGRLYLFSSAENKQKFLADPKPYTPVMNEIDVVRFFEEKRIVPGKRDYGVKDPIHGRMFFFADQAARDHFENQFERYTDAAIEVMDQAIGDANP
;
A
#
# COMPACT_ATOMS: atom_id res chain seq x y z
N MET A 1 69.49 38.01 -61.42
CA MET A 1 70.78 37.83 -60.71
C MET A 1 70.89 38.92 -59.65
N CYS A 2 70.78 38.60 -58.36
CA CYS A 2 71.77 38.97 -57.36
C CYS A 2 71.37 38.37 -56.01
N ARG A 3 72.36 37.75 -55.38
CA ARG A 3 72.32 37.00 -54.14
C ARG A 3 72.81 37.92 -53.01
N LEU A 4 72.43 37.56 -51.78
CA LEU A 4 73.20 37.69 -50.53
C LEU A 4 73.22 39.02 -49.75
N LEU A 5 72.80 38.95 -48.48
CA LEU A 5 73.58 39.21 -47.23
C LEU A 5 72.58 39.54 -46.07
N THR A 6 72.10 38.58 -45.27
CA THR A 6 72.65 38.04 -43.99
C THR A 6 72.96 39.06 -42.87
N LYS A 7 72.45 38.75 -41.66
CA LYS A 7 72.87 39.14 -40.27
C LYS A 7 72.01 40.25 -39.60
N HIS A 8 71.40 40.15 -38.41
CA HIS A 8 71.55 39.28 -37.24
C HIS A 8 70.29 39.24 -36.33
N ALA A 9 70.09 38.07 -35.69
CA ALA A 9 69.69 37.79 -34.30
C ALA A 9 68.50 38.51 -33.62
N ALA A 10 67.52 37.71 -33.17
CA ALA A 10 67.02 37.59 -31.78
C ALA A 10 65.58 37.01 -31.81
N MET A 11 65.39 35.73 -31.55
CA MET A 11 65.00 35.16 -30.25
C MET A 11 63.53 35.41 -29.86
N THR A 12 62.77 34.30 -29.72
CA THR A 12 61.53 34.11 -28.92
C THR A 12 60.25 34.82 -29.42
N ALA A 13 59.04 34.25 -29.42
CA ALA A 13 58.51 33.09 -28.70
C ALA A 13 57.30 32.48 -29.45
N ILE A 14 57.19 31.16 -29.33
CA ILE A 14 55.99 30.36 -29.61
C ILE A 14 54.94 30.72 -28.56
N ALA A 15 53.74 31.12 -28.99
CA ALA A 15 52.57 31.18 -28.11
C ALA A 15 51.47 30.27 -28.69
N MET A 16 51.32 29.12 -28.03
CA MET A 16 50.28 28.13 -28.21
C MET A 16 48.89 28.78 -28.28
N VAL A 17 48.14 28.45 -29.34
CA VAL A 17 46.68 28.55 -29.35
C VAL A 17 46.16 27.43 -28.45
N VAL A 18 45.87 27.77 -27.19
CA VAL A 18 45.21 26.88 -26.23
C VAL A 18 43.77 26.67 -26.72
N ALA A 19 43.48 25.47 -27.23
CA ALA A 19 42.14 24.99 -27.44
C ALA A 19 41.45 24.87 -26.07
N LEU A 20 40.58 25.82 -25.74
CA LEU A 20 39.60 25.68 -24.66
C LEU A 20 38.62 24.58 -25.07
N ALA A 21 38.96 23.33 -24.74
CA ALA A 21 38.00 22.27 -24.60
C ALA A 21 37.16 22.58 -23.35
N GLY A 22 36.08 23.35 -23.54
CA GLY A 22 35.08 23.55 -22.50
C GLY A 22 34.46 22.20 -22.15
N SER A 23 34.86 21.63 -21.02
CA SER A 23 34.12 20.56 -20.37
C SER A 23 32.78 21.13 -19.94
N PHE A 24 31.77 20.98 -20.80
CA PHE A 24 30.39 21.12 -20.36
C PHE A 24 30.11 19.94 -19.44
N ALA A 25 30.27 20.16 -18.14
CA ALA A 25 29.64 19.32 -17.16
C ALA A 25 28.13 19.45 -17.42
N VAL A 26 27.55 18.45 -18.08
CA VAL A 26 26.10 18.28 -18.12
C VAL A 26 25.69 18.14 -16.66
N ALA A 27 25.09 19.20 -16.11
CA ALA A 27 24.39 19.08 -14.85
C ALA A 27 23.38 17.96 -15.05
N ALA A 28 23.51 16.88 -14.26
CA ALA A 28 22.50 15.84 -14.23
C ALA A 28 21.20 16.55 -13.84
N GLU A 29 20.27 16.61 -14.78
CA GLU A 29 18.95 17.18 -14.54
C GLU A 29 18.36 16.38 -13.39
N SER A 30 18.18 17.04 -12.25
CA SER A 30 17.76 16.40 -11.01
C SER A 30 16.28 16.07 -11.13
N GLY A 31 15.96 14.94 -11.75
CA GLY A 31 14.59 14.49 -11.94
C GLY A 31 14.45 13.44 -13.04
N ILE A 32 13.26 12.84 -13.11
CA ILE A 32 12.90 11.91 -14.19
C ILE A 32 12.40 12.76 -15.38
N PRO A 33 12.99 12.64 -16.58
CA PRO A 33 12.61 13.45 -17.75
C PRO A 33 11.33 12.92 -18.39
N TRP A 34 10.20 13.05 -17.70
CA TRP A 34 8.90 12.54 -18.15
C TRP A 34 8.47 13.16 -19.48
N GLN A 35 8.25 12.29 -20.47
CA GLN A 35 7.60 12.66 -21.72
C GLN A 35 6.07 12.63 -21.58
N SER A 36 5.37 13.52 -22.27
CA SER A 36 3.90 13.54 -22.33
C SER A 36 3.34 13.04 -23.67
N ASN A 37 4.19 12.90 -24.70
CA ASN A 37 3.79 12.47 -26.02
C ASN A 37 4.35 11.08 -26.34
N LEU A 38 3.48 10.06 -26.33
CA LEU A 38 3.87 8.67 -26.55
C LEU A 38 4.52 8.44 -27.94
N LYS A 39 4.07 9.15 -28.98
CA LYS A 39 4.64 9.03 -30.33
C LYS A 39 6.06 9.58 -30.39
N GLN A 40 6.31 10.72 -29.76
CA GLN A 40 7.65 11.30 -29.67
C GLN A 40 8.57 10.41 -28.84
N ALA A 41 8.09 9.92 -27.70
CA ALA A 41 8.84 9.01 -26.84
C ALA A 41 9.21 7.71 -27.56
N HIS A 42 8.30 7.14 -28.37
CA HIS A 42 8.60 5.95 -29.18
C HIS A 42 9.68 6.22 -30.23
N ALA A 43 9.64 7.38 -30.89
CA ALA A 43 10.67 7.77 -31.85
C ALA A 43 12.04 7.97 -31.19
N GLU A 44 12.09 8.57 -29.99
CA GLU A 44 13.29 8.70 -29.17
C GLU A 44 13.82 7.34 -28.73
N ALA A 45 12.96 6.49 -28.17
CA ALA A 45 13.32 5.15 -27.73
C ALA A 45 13.85 4.31 -28.90
N SER A 46 13.27 4.47 -30.10
CA SER A 46 13.72 3.79 -31.33
C SER A 46 15.10 4.26 -31.78
N ARG A 47 15.39 5.55 -31.66
CA ARG A 47 16.69 6.14 -32.00
C ARG A 47 17.78 5.71 -31.02
N ASP A 48 17.45 5.66 -29.73
CA ASP A 48 18.42 5.48 -28.66
C ASP A 48 18.52 4.01 -28.19
N GLY A 49 17.72 3.11 -28.77
CA GLY A 49 17.71 1.68 -28.42
C GLY A 49 17.19 1.41 -27.00
N LYS A 50 16.31 2.27 -26.48
CA LYS A 50 15.75 2.19 -25.12
C LYS A 50 14.37 1.54 -25.12
N LEU A 51 13.96 1.05 -23.96
CA LEU A 51 12.59 0.61 -23.70
C LEU A 51 11.70 1.82 -23.40
N LEU A 52 10.37 1.64 -23.44
CA LEU A 52 9.43 2.63 -22.94
C LEU A 52 8.97 2.24 -21.55
N LEU A 53 9.01 3.18 -20.61
CA LEU A 53 8.38 3.07 -19.30
C LEU A 53 7.13 3.96 -19.30
N LEU A 54 5.95 3.35 -19.28
CA LEU A 54 4.68 4.06 -19.27
C LEU A 54 4.15 4.10 -17.83
N HIS A 55 4.12 5.28 -17.25
CA HIS A 55 3.60 5.52 -15.91
C HIS A 55 2.19 6.10 -15.97
N PHE A 56 1.22 5.34 -15.48
CA PHE A 56 -0.19 5.73 -15.43
C PHE A 56 -0.55 6.33 -14.08
N TYR A 57 -1.12 7.53 -14.10
CA TYR A 57 -1.58 8.27 -12.92
C TYR A 57 -2.93 8.94 -13.16
N GLY A 58 -3.52 9.50 -12.10
CA GLY A 58 -4.79 10.22 -12.14
C GLY A 58 -4.90 11.25 -11.01
N ASP A 59 -5.88 12.13 -11.14
CA ASP A 59 -6.28 13.06 -10.08
C ASP A 59 -6.87 12.30 -8.87
N ASN A 60 -6.80 12.90 -7.68
CA ASN A 60 -7.30 12.32 -6.42
C ASN A 60 -6.75 10.89 -6.17
N CYS A 61 -5.46 10.70 -6.41
CA CYS A 61 -4.78 9.42 -6.28
C CYS A 61 -3.69 9.51 -5.19
N PRO A 62 -4.00 9.19 -3.92
CA PRO A 62 -3.03 9.27 -2.82
C PRO A 62 -1.75 8.46 -3.05
N TRP A 63 -1.86 7.29 -3.70
CA TRP A 63 -0.71 6.46 -4.05
C TRP A 63 0.16 7.07 -5.15
N CYS A 64 -0.44 7.83 -6.07
CA CYS A 64 0.30 8.56 -7.09
C CYS A 64 1.09 9.69 -6.42
N ASP A 65 0.43 10.50 -5.58
CA ASP A 65 1.07 11.61 -4.86
C ASP A 65 2.22 11.13 -3.96
N ARG A 66 2.03 9.99 -3.29
CA ARG A 66 3.08 9.35 -2.49
C ARG A 66 4.27 8.91 -3.33
N LEU A 67 4.03 8.29 -4.48
CA LEU A 67 5.10 7.85 -5.37
C LEU A 67 5.91 9.04 -5.90
N GLU A 68 5.22 10.14 -6.25
CA GLU A 68 5.83 11.41 -6.68
C GLU A 68 6.69 12.04 -5.58
N ALA A 69 6.20 12.05 -4.34
CA ALA A 69 6.94 12.58 -3.18
C ALA A 69 8.04 11.65 -2.66
N GLY A 70 7.97 10.35 -2.98
CA GLY A 70 8.86 9.30 -2.50
C GLY A 70 9.81 8.79 -3.58
N ALA A 71 9.47 7.64 -4.19
CA ALA A 71 10.34 6.92 -5.12
C ALA A 71 10.86 7.79 -6.27
N PHE A 72 10.03 8.68 -6.82
CA PHE A 72 10.44 9.53 -7.95
C PHE A 72 11.39 10.67 -7.56
N GLN A 73 11.52 11.00 -6.28
CA GLN A 73 12.56 11.91 -5.77
C GLN A 73 13.91 11.21 -5.54
N ASN A 74 13.95 9.87 -5.62
CA ASN A 74 15.17 9.12 -5.38
C ASN A 74 16.07 9.11 -6.63
N GLY A 75 17.30 9.61 -6.49
CA GLY A 75 18.27 9.66 -7.58
C GLY A 75 18.63 8.30 -8.19
N ALA A 76 18.56 7.21 -7.42
CA ALA A 76 18.79 5.87 -7.96
C ALA A 76 17.65 5.42 -8.89
N VAL A 77 16.41 5.82 -8.60
CA VAL A 77 15.25 5.58 -9.49
C VAL A 77 15.41 6.38 -10.78
N ALA A 78 15.71 7.68 -10.68
CA ALA A 78 15.94 8.52 -11.86
C ALA A 78 17.09 8.01 -12.74
N ALA A 79 18.20 7.58 -12.13
CA ALA A 79 19.33 6.99 -12.84
C ALA A 79 18.95 5.65 -13.52
N ALA A 80 18.20 4.78 -12.84
CA ALA A 80 17.77 3.51 -13.41
C ALA A 80 16.83 3.72 -14.61
N ILE A 81 15.91 4.68 -14.52
CA ILE A 81 15.00 5.05 -15.60
C ILE A 81 15.79 5.60 -16.79
N THR A 82 16.59 6.65 -16.58
CA THR A 82 17.29 7.34 -17.68
C THR A 82 18.32 6.46 -18.40
N SER A 83 18.86 5.44 -17.72
CA SER A 83 19.84 4.50 -18.29
C SER A 83 19.26 3.62 -19.41
N LYS A 84 18.03 3.11 -19.25
CA LYS A 84 17.48 2.05 -20.12
C LYS A 84 16.11 2.38 -20.72
N TYR A 85 15.49 3.46 -20.28
CA TYR A 85 14.10 3.79 -20.62
C TYR A 85 13.98 5.22 -21.16
N VAL A 86 12.98 5.40 -22.01
CA VAL A 86 12.33 6.69 -22.24
C VAL A 86 11.04 6.71 -21.40
N PRO A 87 10.98 7.49 -20.32
CA PRO A 87 9.83 7.52 -19.43
C PRO A 87 8.70 8.38 -19.98
N VAL A 88 7.47 7.87 -19.94
CA VAL A 88 6.26 8.55 -20.42
C VAL A 88 5.23 8.57 -19.30
N LYS A 89 4.72 9.76 -18.97
CA LYS A 89 3.71 9.95 -17.93
C LYS A 89 2.35 10.15 -18.56
N ILE A 90 1.38 9.30 -18.23
CA ILE A 90 0.07 9.22 -18.90
C ILE A 90 -1.04 9.40 -17.88
N HIS A 91 -1.88 10.42 -18.08
CA HIS A 91 -3.01 10.69 -17.21
C HIS A 91 -4.25 9.92 -17.68
N VAL A 92 -4.79 9.01 -16.88
CA VAL A 92 -5.89 8.12 -17.31
C VAL A 92 -7.17 8.86 -17.69
N GLY A 93 -7.43 10.02 -17.07
CA GLY A 93 -8.60 10.85 -17.39
C GLY A 93 -8.44 11.67 -18.67
N LYS A 94 -7.20 11.95 -19.10
CA LYS A 94 -6.92 12.71 -20.34
C LYS A 94 -6.75 11.77 -21.53
N ASP A 95 -6.19 10.59 -21.30
CA ASP A 95 -5.90 9.58 -22.32
C ASP A 95 -6.57 8.21 -22.02
N PRO A 96 -7.90 8.14 -21.87
CA PRO A 96 -8.61 6.93 -21.44
C PRO A 96 -8.46 5.76 -22.43
N ALA A 97 -8.26 6.06 -23.72
CA ALA A 97 -8.02 5.04 -24.74
C ALA A 97 -6.70 4.28 -24.50
N ILE A 98 -5.66 4.98 -24.05
CA ILE A 98 -4.35 4.36 -23.79
C ILE A 98 -4.43 3.52 -22.51
N ALA A 99 -5.04 4.04 -21.44
CA ALA A 99 -5.26 3.29 -20.21
C ALA A 99 -6.04 1.98 -20.46
N LYS A 100 -7.09 2.04 -21.28
CA LYS A 100 -7.87 0.87 -21.69
C LYS A 100 -7.04 -0.12 -22.51
N MET A 101 -6.23 0.36 -23.46
CA MET A 101 -5.36 -0.48 -24.29
C MET A 101 -4.38 -1.29 -23.44
N PHE A 102 -3.78 -0.65 -22.42
CA PHE A 102 -2.85 -1.32 -21.51
C PHE A 102 -3.52 -2.11 -20.38
N GLN A 103 -4.86 -2.06 -20.30
CA GLN A 103 -5.67 -2.73 -19.27
C GLN A 103 -5.32 -2.27 -17.85
N VAL A 104 -5.07 -0.96 -17.68
CA VAL A 104 -4.79 -0.36 -16.38
C VAL A 104 -6.07 -0.30 -15.57
N LYS A 105 -6.11 -1.05 -14.47
CA LYS A 105 -7.27 -1.16 -13.56
C LYS A 105 -7.07 -0.43 -12.23
N SER A 106 -5.82 -0.20 -11.86
CA SER A 106 -5.39 0.39 -10.60
C SER A 106 -4.33 1.45 -10.85
N LEU A 107 -4.17 2.37 -9.90
CA LEU A 107 -3.19 3.44 -9.99
C LEU A 107 -2.38 3.56 -8.70
N PRO A 108 -1.12 4.03 -8.81
CA PRO A 108 -0.35 4.18 -10.04
C PRO A 108 0.05 2.82 -10.64
N THR A 109 0.15 2.73 -11.97
CA THR A 109 0.59 1.50 -12.66
C THR A 109 1.72 1.81 -13.62
N ASP A 110 2.76 0.98 -13.59
CA ASP A 110 3.86 1.03 -14.56
C ASP A 110 3.79 -0.12 -15.55
N VAL A 111 3.94 0.23 -16.82
CA VAL A 111 4.03 -0.71 -17.93
C VAL A 111 5.36 -0.51 -18.66
N VAL A 112 6.18 -1.56 -18.71
CA VAL A 112 7.40 -1.54 -19.51
C VAL A 112 7.12 -2.23 -20.84
N VAL A 113 7.40 -1.55 -21.95
CA VAL A 113 7.19 -2.09 -23.29
C VAL A 113 8.44 -1.98 -24.18
N THR A 114 8.58 -2.94 -25.09
CA THR A 114 9.59 -2.88 -26.16
C THR A 114 9.15 -1.93 -27.27
N LEU A 115 10.06 -1.62 -28.19
CA LEU A 115 9.77 -0.83 -29.39
C LEU A 115 8.74 -1.47 -30.33
N LYS A 116 8.56 -2.79 -30.22
CA LYS A 116 7.54 -3.55 -30.96
C LYS A 116 6.17 -3.54 -30.26
N GLY A 117 6.06 -2.92 -29.10
CA GLY A 117 4.85 -2.88 -28.28
C GLY A 117 4.63 -4.12 -27.41
N GLU A 118 5.63 -5.00 -27.29
CA GLU A 118 5.56 -6.15 -26.38
C GLU A 118 5.69 -5.69 -24.93
N LYS A 119 4.83 -6.21 -24.05
CA LYS A 119 4.76 -5.83 -22.63
C LYS A 119 5.67 -6.72 -21.79
N LEU A 120 6.77 -6.16 -21.30
CA LEU A 120 7.74 -6.86 -20.43
C LEU A 120 7.35 -6.80 -18.95
N SER A 121 6.62 -5.77 -18.55
CA SER A 121 6.13 -5.61 -17.18
C SER A 121 4.79 -4.87 -17.17
N HIS A 122 3.90 -5.26 -16.27
CA HIS A 122 2.63 -4.58 -15.99
C HIS A 122 2.28 -4.80 -14.52
N LYS A 123 2.46 -3.78 -13.69
CA LYS A 123 2.25 -3.89 -12.24
C LYS A 123 1.95 -2.53 -11.62
N VAL A 124 1.27 -2.54 -10.48
CA VAL A 124 1.14 -1.34 -9.64
C VAL A 124 2.54 -0.86 -9.27
N SER A 125 2.77 0.45 -9.31
CA SER A 125 4.08 1.03 -9.08
C SER A 125 4.56 0.79 -7.64
N PRO A 126 5.75 0.18 -7.44
CA PRO A 126 6.32 0.01 -6.11
C PRO A 126 6.57 1.36 -5.43
N GLN A 127 6.17 1.50 -4.17
CA GLN A 127 6.36 2.75 -3.43
C GLN A 127 7.79 2.89 -2.85
N ASP A 128 8.46 1.77 -2.55
CA ASP A 128 9.85 1.77 -2.11
C ASP A 128 10.82 1.95 -3.29
N PRO A 129 11.79 2.87 -3.22
CA PRO A 129 12.74 3.13 -4.30
C PRO A 129 13.57 1.91 -4.72
N ARG A 130 13.97 1.04 -3.77
CA ARG A 130 14.79 -0.14 -4.09
C ARG A 130 13.97 -1.18 -4.82
N GLN A 131 12.71 -1.38 -4.41
CA GLN A 131 11.78 -2.24 -5.14
C GLN A 131 11.48 -1.69 -6.54
N TYR A 132 11.33 -0.37 -6.68
CA TYR A 132 11.13 0.26 -7.99
C TYR A 132 12.34 0.00 -8.92
N VAL A 133 13.57 0.17 -8.43
CA VAL A 133 14.78 -0.15 -9.22
C VAL A 133 14.84 -1.65 -9.56
N ALA A 134 14.50 -2.53 -8.62
CA ALA A 134 14.47 -3.97 -8.88
C ALA A 134 13.43 -4.34 -9.96
N MET A 135 12.28 -3.68 -9.95
CA MET A 135 11.23 -3.81 -10.96
C MET A 135 11.76 -3.46 -12.36
N LEU A 136 12.44 -2.32 -12.48
CA LEU A 136 13.06 -1.88 -13.74
C LEU A 136 14.11 -2.89 -14.19
N ASN A 137 15.07 -3.24 -13.33
CA ASN A 137 16.14 -4.18 -13.68
C ASN A 137 15.61 -5.53 -14.16
N THR A 138 14.56 -6.04 -13.52
CA THR A 138 13.88 -7.27 -13.94
C THR A 138 13.30 -7.12 -15.34
N ALA A 139 12.57 -6.03 -15.59
CA ALA A 139 11.97 -5.78 -16.90
C ALA A 139 13.02 -5.60 -18.01
N ALA A 140 14.13 -4.91 -17.73
CA ALA A 140 15.24 -4.77 -18.68
C ALA A 140 15.89 -6.13 -19.01
N ALA A 141 16.08 -6.99 -18.01
CA ALA A 141 16.62 -8.34 -18.22
C ALA A 141 15.70 -9.21 -19.10
N SER A 142 14.37 -9.05 -18.97
CA SER A 142 13.39 -9.75 -19.80
C SER A 142 13.37 -9.32 -21.27
N ALA A 143 13.93 -8.17 -21.62
CA ALA A 143 14.06 -7.74 -23.01
C ALA A 143 15.07 -8.59 -23.82
N GLY A 144 15.83 -9.47 -23.14
CA GLY A 144 16.99 -10.16 -23.68
C GLY A 144 18.18 -9.20 -23.89
N PRO A 145 19.38 -9.70 -24.22
CA PRO A 145 20.41 -8.83 -24.75
C PRO A 145 19.82 -8.18 -26.01
N ALA A 146 19.61 -6.86 -25.96
CA ALA A 146 19.48 -6.06 -27.16
C ALA A 146 20.58 -6.54 -28.09
N ALA A 147 20.22 -7.01 -29.29
CA ALA A 147 21.20 -7.41 -30.28
C ALA A 147 22.14 -6.22 -30.49
N GLU A 148 23.28 -6.26 -29.80
CA GLU A 148 24.42 -5.45 -30.19
C GLU A 148 24.64 -5.75 -31.67
N PRO A 149 24.93 -4.76 -32.52
CA PRO A 149 25.48 -5.06 -33.83
C PRO A 149 26.82 -5.74 -33.57
N GLN A 150 26.80 -7.07 -33.47
CA GLN A 150 27.97 -7.91 -33.42
C GLN A 150 28.70 -7.61 -34.72
N THR A 151 29.69 -6.73 -34.60
CA THR A 151 30.69 -6.53 -35.63
C THR A 151 31.30 -7.91 -35.80
N MET A 152 30.97 -8.57 -36.91
CA MET A 152 31.48 -9.88 -37.26
C MET A 152 32.98 -9.76 -37.48
N MET A 153 33.77 -9.80 -36.40
CA MET A 153 35.17 -10.19 -36.46
C MET A 153 35.22 -11.67 -36.12
N ALA A 154 35.24 -12.46 -37.19
CA ALA A 154 35.62 -13.85 -37.15
C ALA A 154 37.03 -13.97 -36.53
N ALA A 155 37.09 -14.50 -35.31
CA ALA A 155 38.31 -15.06 -34.76
C ALA A 155 38.09 -16.56 -34.58
N SER A 156 38.55 -17.31 -35.56
CA SER A 156 38.66 -18.77 -35.52
C SER A 156 39.50 -19.19 -34.32
N GLN A 157 38.90 -19.86 -33.34
CA GLN A 157 39.64 -20.63 -32.34
C GLN A 157 39.44 -22.14 -32.60
N PRO A 158 40.51 -22.97 -32.56
CA PRO A 158 40.38 -24.42 -32.72
C PRO A 158 39.81 -25.06 -31.45
N ALA A 159 39.02 -26.12 -31.64
CA ALA A 159 38.41 -26.92 -30.58
C ALA A 159 39.44 -27.60 -29.65
N PRO A 160 39.13 -27.80 -28.35
CA PRO A 160 39.96 -28.58 -27.46
C PRO A 160 39.72 -30.09 -27.67
N THR A 161 40.79 -30.87 -27.68
CA THR A 161 40.79 -32.33 -27.72
C THR A 161 40.40 -32.94 -26.36
N PRO A 162 39.77 -34.14 -26.34
CA PRO A 162 39.42 -34.82 -25.09
C PRO A 162 40.61 -35.58 -24.50
N SER A 163 40.79 -35.49 -23.18
CA SER A 163 41.76 -36.27 -22.41
C SER A 163 41.08 -37.51 -21.78
N PRO A 164 41.77 -38.67 -21.66
CA PRO A 164 41.13 -39.93 -21.26
C PRO A 164 41.11 -40.15 -19.73
N ALA A 165 40.11 -40.90 -19.29
CA ALA A 165 39.82 -41.29 -17.90
C ALA A 165 40.82 -42.31 -17.30
N PRO A 166 40.89 -42.40 -15.96
CA PRO A 166 41.25 -43.62 -15.26
C PRO A 166 40.11 -44.21 -14.40
N ALA A 167 40.28 -45.50 -14.12
CA ALA A 167 39.32 -46.52 -13.71
C ALA A 167 38.75 -46.44 -12.28
N ALA A 168 37.67 -47.20 -12.09
CA ALA A 168 36.83 -47.33 -10.90
C ALA A 168 37.30 -48.36 -9.86
N THR A 169 36.95 -48.15 -8.58
CA THR A 169 36.49 -49.16 -7.59
C THR A 169 35.81 -48.44 -6.38
N PRO A 170 35.04 -49.09 -5.48
CA PRO A 170 33.63 -48.78 -5.28
C PRO A 170 33.23 -48.17 -3.92
N GLU A 171 31.96 -47.76 -3.89
CA GLU A 171 31.05 -47.24 -2.83
C GLU A 171 31.25 -47.71 -1.38
N PRO A 172 30.77 -46.91 -0.39
CA PRO A 172 29.39 -47.12 0.10
C PRO A 172 28.56 -45.83 0.28
N ALA A 173 27.24 -46.00 0.10
CA ALA A 173 26.15 -45.03 0.22
C ALA A 173 26.17 -44.21 1.54
N PRO A 174 25.50 -43.04 1.60
CA PRO A 174 24.07 -43.09 1.93
C PRO A 174 23.17 -41.98 1.31
N VAL A 175 21.88 -42.33 1.30
CA VAL A 175 20.66 -41.51 1.39
C VAL A 175 20.37 -40.39 0.37
N VAL A 176 19.35 -40.67 -0.45
CA VAL A 176 18.62 -39.70 -1.26
C VAL A 176 17.76 -38.81 -0.36
N SER A 177 17.89 -37.49 -0.49
CA SER A 177 16.84 -36.53 -0.14
C SER A 177 16.50 -35.73 -1.39
N THR A 178 15.39 -36.10 -2.02
CA THR A 178 14.69 -35.30 -3.03
C THR A 178 13.99 -34.13 -2.34
N VAL A 179 14.41 -32.90 -2.65
CA VAL A 179 13.56 -31.71 -2.46
C VAL A 179 12.87 -31.45 -3.80
N ALA A 180 11.65 -31.98 -3.91
CA ALA A 180 10.66 -31.51 -4.87
C ALA A 180 9.90 -30.34 -4.22
N GLY A 181 9.64 -29.30 -5.02
CA GLY A 181 8.91 -28.12 -4.58
C GLY A 181 7.49 -28.45 -4.10
N GLN A 182 7.07 -27.76 -3.05
CA GLN A 182 5.67 -27.65 -2.65
C GLN A 182 5.36 -26.18 -2.35
N THR A 183 4.62 -25.57 -3.26
CA THR A 183 3.73 -24.44 -3.00
C THR A 183 2.68 -24.89 -1.99
N ASN A 184 2.60 -24.24 -0.83
CA ASN A 184 1.58 -24.57 0.17
C ASN A 184 1.00 -23.30 0.78
N ASN A 185 -0.04 -22.76 0.12
CA ASN A 185 -0.98 -21.82 0.72
C ASN A 185 -2.22 -22.63 1.10
N GLN A 186 -2.28 -23.14 2.34
CA GLN A 186 -3.51 -23.69 2.87
C GLN A 186 -3.49 -23.56 4.40
N PHE A 187 -4.17 -22.51 4.88
CA PHE A 187 -4.59 -22.37 6.28
C PHE A 187 -6.04 -22.84 6.35
N ALA A 188 -6.28 -23.99 6.98
CA ALA A 188 -7.61 -24.51 7.27
C ALA A 188 -7.95 -24.26 8.75
N LEU A 189 -9.17 -23.78 9.03
CA LEU A 189 -9.68 -23.54 10.39
C LEU A 189 -10.60 -24.70 10.85
N PRO A 190 -10.62 -25.05 12.15
CA PRO A 190 -11.51 -26.07 12.71
C PRO A 190 -12.91 -25.52 13.02
N LYS A 191 -13.95 -26.33 12.72
CA LYS A 191 -15.37 -26.00 12.88
C LYS A 191 -15.89 -26.41 14.26
N ALA A 192 -16.50 -25.49 15.01
CA ALA A 192 -17.22 -25.77 16.26
C ALA A 192 -18.70 -25.41 16.11
N ALA A 193 -19.58 -26.28 16.63
CA ALA A 193 -21.04 -26.19 16.53
C ALA A 193 -21.65 -25.83 17.88
N ILE A 194 -22.60 -24.87 17.92
CA ILE A 194 -23.50 -24.65 19.08
C ILE A 194 -24.88 -24.14 18.60
N ALA A 195 -25.94 -24.63 19.29
CA ALA A 195 -27.36 -24.34 19.12
C ALA A 195 -27.85 -23.13 20.00
N PRO A 196 -29.07 -22.58 19.79
CA PRO A 196 -29.36 -21.13 19.90
C PRO A 196 -30.20 -20.66 21.12
N GLY A 197 -30.22 -19.33 21.34
CA GLY A 197 -31.21 -18.56 22.12
C GLY A 197 -30.82 -17.06 22.25
N GLY A 198 -31.69 -16.10 21.87
CA GLY A 198 -31.31 -14.69 21.63
C GLY A 198 -32.18 -13.56 22.25
N VAL A 199 -31.87 -12.31 21.85
CA VAL A 199 -32.60 -11.03 22.14
C VAL A 199 -32.59 -10.14 20.88
N GLN A 200 -33.66 -9.37 20.61
CA GLN A 200 -33.98 -8.77 19.29
C GLN A 200 -33.42 -7.35 19.04
N ALA A 201 -32.71 -7.19 17.91
CA ALA A 201 -32.52 -5.93 17.16
C ALA A 201 -32.89 -6.20 15.69
N THR A 202 -33.37 -5.18 14.95
CA THR A 202 -33.86 -5.33 13.58
C THR A 202 -32.72 -5.61 12.61
N ALA A 203 -32.45 -6.88 12.39
CA ALA A 203 -31.58 -7.41 11.35
C ALA A 203 -32.30 -7.46 9.99
N ALA A 204 -31.55 -7.31 8.91
CA ALA A 204 -31.97 -7.80 7.61
C ALA A 204 -31.67 -9.32 7.56
N GLY A 205 -32.70 -10.15 7.80
CA GLY A 205 -32.64 -11.63 7.80
C GLY A 205 -33.40 -12.26 8.99
N ALA A 206 -34.17 -13.33 8.77
CA ALA A 206 -35.36 -13.74 9.55
C ALA A 206 -35.17 -14.60 10.84
N ARG A 207 -36.28 -14.74 11.61
CA ARG A 207 -36.56 -15.34 12.96
C ARG A 207 -36.49 -16.90 13.03
N THR A 208 -36.48 -17.65 14.16
CA THR A 208 -37.39 -17.70 15.36
C THR A 208 -36.87 -18.49 16.61
N ASP A 209 -37.36 -18.06 17.79
CA ASP A 209 -37.79 -18.66 19.10
C ASP A 209 -37.19 -19.87 19.88
N ALA A 210 -37.14 -19.60 21.20
CA ALA A 210 -37.24 -20.44 22.42
C ALA A 210 -36.00 -21.17 23.01
N MET A 211 -35.59 -20.79 24.25
CA MET A 211 -35.55 -21.66 25.45
C MET A 211 -35.41 -20.83 26.76
N THR A 212 -36.31 -21.11 27.71
CA THR A 212 -36.29 -20.76 29.14
C THR A 212 -35.46 -21.77 29.93
N LEU A 213 -34.69 -21.36 30.95
CA LEU A 213 -34.59 -22.12 32.20
C LEU A 213 -34.00 -21.30 33.38
N ASP A 214 -34.75 -21.39 34.47
CA ASP A 214 -34.50 -21.15 35.89
C ASP A 214 -33.11 -20.77 36.43
N MET A 215 -33.20 -19.82 37.36
CA MET A 215 -32.25 -19.45 38.40
C MET A 215 -32.50 -20.28 39.67
N PRO A 216 -31.48 -20.61 40.49
CA PRO A 216 -31.70 -20.81 41.92
C PRO A 216 -31.22 -19.60 42.72
N ALA A 217 -32.06 -19.22 43.67
CA ALA A 217 -31.87 -18.17 44.65
C ALA A 217 -30.94 -18.58 45.80
N GLN A 218 -30.16 -17.58 46.27
CA GLN A 218 -29.86 -17.22 47.67
C GLN A 218 -29.13 -18.18 48.62
N ILE A 219 -28.02 -17.68 49.20
CA ILE A 219 -27.68 -17.69 50.66
C ILE A 219 -26.77 -16.47 50.92
N ALA A 220 -27.28 -15.34 51.44
CA ALA A 220 -27.32 -14.91 52.85
C ALA A 220 -25.97 -14.47 53.49
N VAL A 221 -25.97 -13.21 53.94
CA VAL A 221 -24.93 -12.44 54.66
C VAL A 221 -24.96 -12.76 56.16
N PRO A 222 -23.87 -12.54 56.93
CA PRO A 222 -23.99 -12.12 58.32
C PRO A 222 -23.28 -10.77 58.63
N PRO A 223 -23.69 -10.05 59.71
CA PRO A 223 -23.44 -8.61 59.87
C PRO A 223 -22.46 -8.23 61.00
N THR A 224 -22.25 -6.90 61.13
CA THR A 224 -21.80 -6.09 62.30
C THR A 224 -20.31 -6.19 62.71
N THR A 225 -19.60 -5.16 63.19
CA THR A 225 -19.94 -3.88 63.86
C THR A 225 -18.69 -2.95 63.95
N ASN A 226 -18.92 -1.67 64.28
CA ASN A 226 -18.05 -0.68 64.95
C ASN A 226 -17.29 0.42 64.16
N GLN A 227 -17.84 1.64 64.32
CA GLN A 227 -17.25 3.00 64.30
C GLN A 227 -16.27 3.23 65.51
N PRO A 228 -15.61 4.41 65.77
CA PRO A 228 -15.78 5.76 65.19
C PRO A 228 -14.53 6.69 64.97
N ALA A 229 -14.78 7.78 64.23
CA ALA A 229 -14.39 9.21 64.43
C ALA A 229 -12.92 9.73 64.45
N ALA A 230 -12.69 10.78 63.62
CA ALA A 230 -12.03 12.05 63.97
C ALA A 230 -12.42 13.13 62.90
N ALA A 231 -13.30 14.09 63.21
CA ALA A 231 -13.03 15.50 63.53
C ALA A 231 -12.28 16.28 62.41
N SER A 232 -12.95 17.06 61.54
CA SER A 232 -13.33 18.51 61.64
C SER A 232 -12.13 19.49 61.67
N PRO A 233 -12.18 20.70 61.04
CA PRO A 233 -13.33 21.62 61.11
C PRO A 233 -13.76 22.37 59.83
N GLN A 234 -15.04 22.74 59.85
CA GLN A 234 -15.70 23.75 59.03
C GLN A 234 -15.53 25.16 59.64
N THR A 235 -15.60 26.21 58.81
CA THR A 235 -16.41 27.45 58.99
C THR A 235 -16.07 28.47 57.87
N PRO A 236 -16.89 29.52 57.60
CA PRO A 236 -18.36 29.60 57.56
C PRO A 236 -18.88 30.28 56.25
N ALA A 237 -20.18 30.11 55.99
CA ALA A 237 -20.95 30.85 54.99
C ALA A 237 -21.44 32.23 55.50
N VAL A 238 -21.75 33.17 54.60
CA VAL A 238 -22.85 34.20 54.65
C VAL A 238 -22.87 35.02 53.32
N PRO A 239 -24.03 35.55 52.83
CA PRO A 239 -24.44 35.63 51.42
C PRO A 239 -24.67 37.09 50.90
N PRO A 240 -25.58 37.35 49.92
CA PRO A 240 -25.41 37.28 48.47
C PRO A 240 -25.34 38.67 47.81
N ALA A 241 -24.79 38.78 46.61
CA ALA A 241 -24.94 39.96 45.75
C ALA A 241 -25.25 39.52 44.32
N ALA A 242 -26.39 39.99 43.83
CA ALA A 242 -26.85 39.84 42.46
C ALA A 242 -25.98 40.67 41.52
N THR A 243 -25.59 40.07 40.39
CA THR A 243 -25.32 40.78 39.14
C THR A 243 -25.56 39.82 38.00
N ASP A 244 -26.52 40.20 37.15
CA ASP A 244 -26.78 39.62 35.84
C ASP A 244 -25.53 39.73 34.95
N ALA A 245 -25.14 38.62 34.33
CA ALA A 245 -24.31 38.62 33.13
C ALA A 245 -24.46 37.28 32.40
N GLU A 246 -25.04 37.34 31.21
CA GLU A 246 -25.11 36.27 30.23
C GLU A 246 -23.72 35.70 29.90
N ALA A 247 -23.57 34.38 29.99
CA ALA A 247 -22.51 33.64 29.35
C ALA A 247 -22.98 32.19 29.06
N ASP A 248 -23.29 31.97 27.79
CA ASP A 248 -22.99 30.77 27.01
C ASP A 248 -23.38 29.40 27.61
N VAL A 249 -24.59 28.94 27.28
CA VAL A 249 -24.97 27.53 27.42
C VAL A 249 -24.37 26.71 26.29
N ALA A 250 -23.09 26.41 26.40
CA ALA A 250 -22.54 25.20 25.79
C ALA A 250 -23.23 24.00 26.46
N ALA A 251 -24.24 23.45 25.78
CA ALA A 251 -24.87 22.20 26.15
C ALA A 251 -23.82 21.08 26.04
N ALA A 252 -23.09 20.85 27.13
CA ALA A 252 -22.35 19.63 27.35
C ALA A 252 -23.38 18.49 27.32
N ALA A 253 -23.44 17.78 26.20
CA ALA A 253 -24.09 16.49 26.13
C ALA A 253 -23.53 15.64 27.28
N PRO A 254 -24.38 14.98 28.08
CA PRO A 254 -23.88 14.14 29.15
C PRO A 254 -23.00 13.06 28.52
N ALA A 255 -21.74 13.00 28.95
CA ALA A 255 -20.86 11.90 28.65
C ALA A 255 -21.54 10.62 29.17
N VAL A 256 -22.16 9.88 28.26
CA VAL A 256 -22.70 8.56 28.54
C VAL A 256 -21.50 7.69 28.87
N ALA A 257 -21.39 7.28 30.13
CA ALA A 257 -20.44 6.25 30.54
C ALA A 257 -20.67 5.02 29.65
N PRO A 258 -19.60 4.37 29.14
CA PRO A 258 -19.74 3.23 28.25
C PRO A 258 -20.49 2.13 29.01
N SER A 259 -21.72 1.84 28.59
CA SER A 259 -22.38 0.60 28.96
C SER A 259 -21.68 -0.53 28.21
N ASP A 260 -21.26 -1.57 28.93
CA ASP A 260 -20.60 -2.77 28.38
C ASP A 260 -21.45 -3.56 27.36
N ASP A 261 -22.68 -3.11 27.07
CA ASP A 261 -23.63 -3.74 26.14
C ASP A 261 -23.71 -3.07 24.75
N LEU A 262 -23.01 -1.96 24.50
CA LEU A 262 -23.02 -1.32 23.19
C LEU A 262 -21.97 -1.96 22.25
N PRO A 263 -22.35 -2.38 21.03
CA PRO A 263 -21.41 -2.89 20.06
C PRO A 263 -20.32 -1.83 19.77
N PRO A 264 -19.06 -2.24 19.60
CA PRO A 264 -17.97 -1.30 19.32
C PRO A 264 -18.24 -0.51 18.05
N LEU A 265 -17.89 0.77 18.06
CA LEU A 265 -17.98 1.63 16.88
C LEU A 265 -17.01 1.14 15.82
N ALA A 266 -17.51 0.93 14.60
CA ALA A 266 -16.67 0.75 13.44
C ALA A 266 -16.03 2.08 13.06
N LEU A 267 -14.78 2.04 12.58
CA LEU A 267 -14.07 3.21 12.07
C LEU A 267 -14.03 4.38 13.06
N GLU A 268 -14.04 4.10 14.37
CA GLU A 268 -14.11 5.11 15.44
C GLU A 268 -15.32 6.07 15.30
N GLY A 269 -16.41 5.64 14.67
CA GLY A 269 -17.63 6.43 14.49
C GLY A 269 -17.66 7.31 13.23
N TYR A 270 -16.63 7.24 12.38
CA TYR A 270 -16.60 7.97 11.11
C TYR A 270 -17.39 7.26 10.00
N CYS A 271 -17.90 8.05 9.06
CA CYS A 271 -18.71 7.56 7.97
C CYS A 271 -17.88 6.77 6.94
N ALA A 272 -18.12 5.45 6.87
CA ALA A 272 -17.43 4.54 5.95
C ALA A 272 -17.54 4.94 4.47
N VAL A 273 -18.69 5.48 4.06
CA VAL A 273 -18.93 5.91 2.68
C VAL A 273 -18.10 7.14 2.33
N SER A 274 -18.11 8.18 3.17
CA SER A 274 -17.31 9.39 2.93
C SER A 274 -15.80 9.11 2.96
N ILE A 275 -15.34 8.18 3.79
CA ILE A 275 -13.93 7.75 3.77
C ILE A 275 -13.60 7.08 2.44
N ASN A 276 -14.49 6.24 1.91
CA ASN A 276 -14.21 5.43 0.73
C ASN A 276 -14.39 6.18 -0.60
N GLU A 277 -15.40 7.04 -0.71
CA GLU A 277 -15.76 7.78 -1.93
C GLU A 277 -15.12 9.18 -1.96
N ASP A 278 -15.15 9.90 -0.85
CA ASP A 278 -14.74 11.31 -0.79
C ASP A 278 -13.32 11.50 -0.23
N TYR A 279 -12.70 10.42 0.28
CA TYR A 279 -11.45 10.46 1.07
C TYR A 279 -11.54 11.42 2.27
N ALA A 280 -12.74 11.53 2.85
CA ALA A 280 -13.04 12.48 3.92
C ALA A 280 -13.48 11.78 5.21
N TRP A 281 -12.82 12.13 6.31
CA TRP A 281 -13.17 11.70 7.66
C TRP A 281 -14.33 12.55 8.19
N VAL A 282 -15.55 12.22 7.77
CA VAL A 282 -16.76 12.88 8.25
C VAL A 282 -17.36 12.06 9.38
N GLU A 283 -17.57 12.69 10.54
CA GLU A 283 -18.22 12.04 11.68
C GLU A 283 -19.62 11.53 11.31
N GLY A 284 -19.91 10.29 11.70
CA GLY A 284 -21.22 9.71 11.52
C GLY A 284 -22.21 10.21 12.56
N LYS A 285 -23.48 10.18 12.23
CA LYS A 285 -24.55 10.61 13.13
C LYS A 285 -25.22 9.40 13.79
N PRO A 286 -25.48 9.42 15.11
CA PRO A 286 -26.14 8.32 15.80
C PRO A 286 -27.50 7.91 15.20
N GLU A 287 -28.27 8.87 14.68
CA GLU A 287 -29.54 8.61 13.98
C GLU A 287 -29.38 7.83 12.66
N HIS A 288 -28.16 7.74 12.15
CA HIS A 288 -27.80 7.01 10.95
C HIS A 288 -26.89 5.82 11.29
N GLY A 289 -27.24 5.08 12.34
CA GLY A 289 -26.55 3.84 12.73
C GLY A 289 -26.98 2.61 11.91
N VAL A 290 -26.04 1.68 11.67
CA VAL A 290 -26.26 0.32 11.17
C VAL A 290 -25.33 -0.64 11.91
N LEU A 291 -25.87 -1.77 12.41
CA LEU A 291 -25.07 -2.86 12.95
C LEU A 291 -24.63 -3.78 11.80
N HIS A 292 -23.32 -3.94 11.61
CA HIS A 292 -22.75 -4.81 10.58
C HIS A 292 -21.49 -5.52 11.11
N LEU A 293 -21.44 -6.85 10.98
CA LEU A 293 -20.35 -7.70 11.48
C LEU A 293 -19.98 -7.44 12.95
N GLY A 294 -21.02 -7.27 13.78
CA GLY A 294 -20.87 -7.03 15.23
C GLY A 294 -20.37 -5.63 15.61
N ARG A 295 -20.26 -4.70 14.65
CA ARG A 295 -19.83 -3.31 14.89
C ARG A 295 -20.91 -2.32 14.48
N LEU A 296 -20.99 -1.21 15.19
CA LEU A 296 -21.91 -0.11 14.88
C LEU A 296 -21.24 0.87 13.92
N TYR A 297 -21.74 0.90 12.68
CA TYR A 297 -21.37 1.90 11.68
C TYR A 297 -22.28 3.12 11.82
N LEU A 298 -21.69 4.31 11.81
CA LEU A 298 -22.40 5.58 11.80
C LEU A 298 -22.19 6.28 10.46
N PHE A 299 -23.25 6.82 9.87
CA PHE A 299 -23.17 7.52 8.57
C PHE A 299 -23.45 9.02 8.72
N SER A 300 -22.78 9.84 7.91
CA SER A 300 -22.93 11.30 7.94
C SER A 300 -24.30 11.78 7.42
N SER A 301 -24.98 10.93 6.63
CA SER A 301 -26.30 11.19 6.06
C SER A 301 -27.11 9.90 5.87
N ALA A 302 -28.43 10.04 5.72
CA ALA A 302 -29.32 8.94 5.35
C ALA A 302 -28.98 8.34 3.98
N GLU A 303 -28.48 9.15 3.04
CA GLU A 303 -28.02 8.71 1.72
C GLU A 303 -26.81 7.76 1.84
N ASN A 304 -25.81 8.15 2.63
CA ASN A 304 -24.63 7.32 2.87
C ASN A 304 -24.99 6.01 3.58
N LYS A 305 -25.91 6.07 4.55
CA LYS A 305 -26.48 4.86 5.14
C LYS A 305 -27.12 3.95 4.07
N GLN A 306 -27.88 4.51 3.13
CA GLN A 306 -28.54 3.74 2.09
C GLN A 306 -27.54 3.11 1.11
N LYS A 307 -26.47 3.83 0.73
CA LYS A 307 -25.37 3.28 -0.08
C LYS A 307 -24.74 2.07 0.58
N PHE A 308 -24.44 2.16 1.88
CA PHE A 308 -23.89 1.07 2.65
C PHE A 308 -24.83 -0.14 2.72
N LEU A 309 -26.12 0.09 2.97
CA LEU A 309 -27.11 -1.00 3.02
C LEU A 309 -27.30 -1.69 1.66
N ALA A 310 -27.10 -0.97 0.55
CA ALA A 310 -27.21 -1.53 -0.79
C ALA A 310 -26.03 -2.45 -1.15
N ASP A 311 -24.80 -2.04 -0.81
CA ASP A 311 -23.60 -2.86 -0.96
C ASP A 311 -22.58 -2.48 0.13
N PRO A 312 -22.52 -3.22 1.26
CA PRO A 312 -21.62 -2.89 2.37
C PRO A 312 -20.17 -3.25 2.08
N LYS A 313 -19.91 -4.23 1.20
CA LYS A 313 -18.58 -4.80 0.95
C LYS A 313 -17.49 -3.75 0.67
N PRO A 314 -17.67 -2.76 -0.22
CA PRO A 314 -16.64 -1.76 -0.48
C PRO A 314 -16.34 -0.84 0.72
N TYR A 315 -17.29 -0.67 1.63
CA TYR A 315 -17.19 0.25 2.77
C TYR A 315 -16.74 -0.43 4.07
N THR A 316 -16.87 -1.76 4.15
CA THR A 316 -16.45 -2.53 5.31
C THR A 316 -14.93 -2.79 5.25
N PRO A 317 -14.16 -2.39 6.27
CA PRO A 317 -12.73 -2.67 6.35
C PRO A 317 -12.43 -4.17 6.27
N VAL A 318 -11.35 -4.51 5.57
CA VAL A 318 -10.88 -5.88 5.46
C VAL A 318 -10.55 -6.43 6.83
N MET A 319 -10.93 -7.69 7.06
CA MET A 319 -10.71 -8.39 8.33
C MET A 319 -11.29 -7.65 9.55
N ASN A 320 -12.34 -6.83 9.36
CA ASN A 320 -13.02 -6.12 10.44
C ASN A 320 -12.08 -5.25 11.30
N GLU A 321 -11.17 -4.52 10.64
CA GLU A 321 -10.14 -3.66 11.27
C GLU A 321 -9.02 -4.43 11.98
N ILE A 322 -8.84 -5.74 11.73
CA ILE A 322 -7.69 -6.50 12.24
C ILE A 322 -6.47 -6.25 11.34
N ASP A 323 -5.31 -6.02 11.97
CA ASP A 323 -4.02 -5.87 11.29
C ASP A 323 -3.62 -7.16 10.58
N VAL A 324 -3.65 -7.12 9.24
CA VAL A 324 -3.37 -8.29 8.39
C VAL A 324 -1.91 -8.72 8.44
N VAL A 325 -0.97 -7.80 8.69
CA VAL A 325 0.45 -8.15 8.79
C VAL A 325 0.66 -8.99 10.05
N ARG A 326 0.13 -8.54 11.19
CA ARG A 326 0.21 -9.29 12.45
C ARG A 326 -0.55 -10.60 12.37
N PHE A 327 -1.69 -10.59 11.70
CA PHE A 327 -2.50 -11.80 11.53
C PHE A 327 -1.78 -12.86 10.70
N PHE A 328 -1.27 -12.51 9.51
CA PHE A 328 -0.66 -13.50 8.62
C PHE A 328 0.73 -13.93 9.05
N GLU A 329 1.54 -13.02 9.59
CA GLU A 329 2.94 -13.29 9.92
C GLU A 329 3.13 -13.72 11.38
N GLU A 330 2.52 -13.01 12.32
CA GLU A 330 2.69 -13.28 13.76
C GLU A 330 1.62 -14.24 14.31
N LYS A 331 0.57 -14.54 13.52
CA LYS A 331 -0.62 -15.30 13.98
C LYS A 331 -1.32 -14.65 15.17
N ARG A 332 -1.29 -13.31 15.21
CA ARG A 332 -1.90 -12.51 16.28
C ARG A 332 -3.03 -11.66 15.74
N ILE A 333 -4.15 -11.66 16.45
CA ILE A 333 -5.27 -10.77 16.18
C ILE A 333 -5.00 -9.47 16.95
N VAL A 334 -4.60 -8.43 16.22
CA VAL A 334 -4.35 -7.11 16.78
C VAL A 334 -5.26 -6.11 16.06
N PRO A 335 -6.11 -5.36 16.78
CA PRO A 335 -6.90 -4.30 16.17
C PRO A 335 -5.98 -3.23 15.57
N GLY A 336 -6.28 -2.83 14.34
CA GLY A 336 -5.69 -1.67 13.71
C GLY A 336 -6.23 -0.38 14.31
N LYS A 337 -5.51 0.72 14.04
CA LYS A 337 -5.90 2.06 14.45
C LYS A 337 -6.21 2.90 13.22
N ARG A 338 -7.16 3.82 13.35
CA ARG A 338 -7.57 4.71 12.26
C ARG A 338 -6.42 5.51 11.65
N ASP A 339 -5.50 5.98 12.49
CA ASP A 339 -4.31 6.75 12.07
C ASP A 339 -3.39 5.99 11.11
N TYR A 340 -3.53 4.66 11.05
CA TYR A 340 -2.78 3.79 10.15
C TYR A 340 -3.70 3.10 9.13
N GLY A 341 -4.89 3.64 8.86
CA GLY A 341 -5.76 3.15 7.81
C GLY A 341 -5.24 3.46 6.41
N VAL A 342 -5.29 2.49 5.49
CA VAL A 342 -4.91 2.66 4.08
C VAL A 342 -5.91 1.98 3.17
N LYS A 343 -6.11 2.53 1.97
CA LYS A 343 -6.88 1.90 0.91
C LYS A 343 -5.93 1.17 -0.01
N ASP A 344 -6.11 -0.13 -0.25
CA ASP A 344 -5.22 -0.87 -1.14
C ASP A 344 -5.39 -0.42 -2.60
N PRO A 345 -4.32 -0.40 -3.41
CA PRO A 345 -4.40 0.13 -4.77
C PRO A 345 -5.09 -0.83 -5.75
N ILE A 346 -5.27 -2.11 -5.42
CA ILE A 346 -5.83 -3.12 -6.34
C ILE A 346 -7.35 -3.17 -6.26
N HIS A 347 -7.88 -3.36 -5.05
CA HIS A 347 -9.30 -3.59 -4.78
C HIS A 347 -10.00 -2.36 -4.23
N GLY A 348 -9.25 -1.35 -3.81
CA GLY A 348 -9.81 -0.16 -3.20
C GLY A 348 -10.49 -0.47 -1.85
N ARG A 349 -10.01 -1.48 -1.11
CA ARG A 349 -10.53 -1.85 0.20
C ARG A 349 -9.69 -1.24 1.32
N MET A 350 -10.32 -0.94 2.43
CA MET A 350 -9.66 -0.34 3.59
C MET A 350 -9.02 -1.40 4.48
N PHE A 351 -7.75 -1.20 4.82
CA PHE A 351 -6.96 -1.98 5.77
C PHE A 351 -6.52 -1.08 6.92
N PHE A 352 -6.44 -1.62 8.14
CA PHE A 352 -6.00 -0.87 9.32
C PHE A 352 -4.87 -1.62 10.01
N PHE A 353 -3.88 -0.89 10.53
CA PHE A 353 -2.69 -1.47 11.15
C PHE A 353 -2.52 -0.97 12.58
N ALA A 354 -1.89 -1.78 13.42
CA ALA A 354 -1.70 -1.47 14.84
C ALA A 354 -0.71 -0.31 15.07
N ASP A 355 0.24 -0.18 14.15
CA ASP A 355 1.27 0.85 14.12
C ASP A 355 1.74 1.18 12.70
N GLN A 356 2.53 2.27 12.60
CA GLN A 356 3.11 2.73 11.36
C GLN A 356 4.00 1.68 10.69
N ALA A 357 4.75 0.89 11.47
CA ALA A 357 5.67 -0.10 10.90
C ALA A 357 4.92 -1.20 10.15
N ALA A 358 3.82 -1.71 10.72
CA ALA A 358 2.96 -2.68 10.05
C ALA A 358 2.30 -2.09 8.79
N ARG A 359 1.85 -0.83 8.85
CA ARG A 359 1.34 -0.12 7.67
C ARG A 359 2.39 -0.03 6.57
N ASP A 360 3.55 0.53 6.87
CA ASP A 360 4.61 0.73 5.88
C ASP A 360 5.09 -0.61 5.30
N HIS A 361 5.08 -1.68 6.10
CA HIS A 361 5.35 -3.05 5.63
C HIS A 361 4.29 -3.54 4.64
N PHE A 362 3.01 -3.37 4.97
CA PHE A 362 1.92 -3.69 4.07
C PHE A 362 1.99 -2.88 2.77
N GLU A 363 2.21 -1.57 2.83
CA GLU A 363 2.27 -0.71 1.64
C GLU A 363 3.39 -1.12 0.67
N ASN A 364 4.47 -1.70 1.19
CA ASN A 364 5.59 -2.21 0.39
C ASN A 364 5.40 -3.65 -0.10
N GLN A 365 4.40 -4.37 0.39
CA GLN A 365 4.18 -5.79 0.09
C GLN A 365 2.69 -6.14 -0.04
N PHE A 366 1.83 -5.19 -0.41
CA PHE A 366 0.38 -5.33 -0.30
C PHE A 366 -0.16 -6.53 -1.09
N GLU A 367 0.43 -6.83 -2.25
CA GLU A 367 0.09 -7.99 -3.09
C GLU A 367 0.13 -9.32 -2.32
N ARG A 368 0.95 -9.41 -1.28
CA ARG A 368 1.06 -10.61 -0.43
C ARG A 368 -0.16 -10.82 0.47
N TYR A 369 -0.87 -9.74 0.81
CA TYR A 369 -1.93 -9.76 1.83
C TYR A 369 -3.32 -9.54 1.26
N THR A 370 -3.47 -8.71 0.21
CA THR A 370 -4.79 -8.20 -0.21
C THR A 370 -5.78 -9.30 -0.53
N ASP A 371 -5.43 -10.21 -1.43
CA ASP A 371 -6.35 -11.26 -1.90
C ASP A 371 -6.68 -12.24 -0.79
N ALA A 372 -5.65 -12.70 -0.08
CA ALA A 372 -5.81 -13.65 1.03
C ALA A 372 -6.64 -13.07 2.18
N ALA A 373 -6.45 -11.80 2.53
CA ALA A 373 -7.22 -11.14 3.57
C ALA A 373 -8.70 -10.96 3.19
N ILE A 374 -8.96 -10.61 1.92
CA ILE A 374 -10.33 -10.47 1.40
C ILE A 374 -11.01 -11.84 1.38
N GLU A 375 -10.32 -12.90 0.94
CA GLU A 375 -10.85 -14.26 0.91
C GLU A 375 -11.20 -14.77 2.32
N VAL A 376 -10.30 -14.58 3.30
CA VAL A 376 -10.56 -14.96 4.70
C VAL A 376 -11.78 -14.22 5.25
N MET A 377 -11.92 -12.92 4.95
CA MET A 377 -13.08 -12.14 5.36
C MET A 377 -14.37 -12.61 4.69
N ASP A 378 -14.36 -12.82 3.37
CA ASP A 378 -15.51 -13.27 2.60
C ASP A 378 -16.00 -14.65 3.09
N GLN A 379 -15.06 -15.57 3.37
CA GLN A 379 -15.37 -16.87 3.96
C GLN A 379 -16.01 -16.73 5.35
N ALA A 380 -15.45 -15.87 6.22
CA ALA A 380 -16.00 -15.63 7.55
C ALA A 380 -17.42 -15.02 7.50
N ILE A 381 -17.68 -14.13 6.53
CA ILE A 381 -19.02 -13.58 6.30
C ILE A 381 -19.99 -14.67 5.85
N GLY A 382 -19.59 -15.52 4.91
CA GLY A 382 -20.39 -16.65 4.43
C GLY A 382 -20.70 -17.66 5.54
N ASP A 383 -19.71 -18.00 6.37
CA ASP A 383 -19.91 -18.92 7.50
C ASP A 383 -20.82 -18.33 8.59
N ALA A 384 -20.77 -17.00 8.79
CA ALA A 384 -21.64 -16.30 9.74
C ALA A 384 -23.06 -16.08 9.21
N ASN A 385 -23.28 -16.16 7.90
CA ASN A 385 -24.57 -16.03 7.23
C ASN A 385 -24.77 -17.14 6.17
N PRO A 386 -24.91 -18.42 6.61
CA PRO A 386 -24.85 -19.61 5.75
C PRO A 386 -26.08 -19.83 4.86
#